data_AF-A0A3C1BCE3-F1
#
_entry.id   AF-A0A3C1BCE3-F1
#
_cell.length_a   1.000
_cell.length_b   1.000
_cell.length_c   1.000
_cell.angle_alpha   90.00
_cell.angle_beta   90.00
_cell.angle_gamma   90.00
#
_symmetry.space_group_name_H-M   'P 1'
#
loop_
_entity.id
_entity.type
_entity.pdbx_description
1 polymer ?
#
loop_
_entity_poly.entity_id
_entity_poly.type
_entity_poly.pdbx_seq_one_letter_code
_entity_poly.pdbx_strand_id
1 'polypeptide(L)' 'MEALIVYPENKEQLTALITVMKAMKITFEQKSEVFPDHVVKGIKESLKQADEGQLSPYKGIKDMLNIA' A
#
# COMPACT_ATOMS: atom_id res chain seq x y z
N MET A 1 -21.07 -19.00 -4.87
CA MET A 1 -21.40 -17.82 -4.06
C MET A 1 -20.81 -16.62 -4.77
N GLU A 2 -21.58 -15.57 -4.94
CA GLU A 2 -21.14 -14.34 -5.60
C GLU A 2 -20.57 -13.37 -4.55
N ALA A 3 -19.46 -12.72 -4.87
CA ALA A 3 -18.82 -11.74 -4.01
C ALA A 3 -18.94 -10.35 -4.64
N LEU A 4 -19.26 -9.35 -3.82
CA LEU A 4 -19.32 -7.96 -4.24
C LEU A 4 -18.07 -7.22 -3.78
N ILE A 5 -17.38 -6.55 -4.70
CA ILE A 5 -16.29 -5.63 -4.39
C ILE A 5 -16.84 -4.21 -4.49
N VAL A 6 -16.62 -3.40 -3.46
CA VAL A 6 -17.13 -2.03 -3.35
C VAL A 6 -15.97 -1.08 -3.15
N TYR A 7 -15.97 0.04 -3.88
CA TYR A 7 -14.93 1.08 -3.82
C TYR A 7 -15.55 2.40 -3.33
N PRO A 8 -15.53 2.67 -2.01
CA PRO A 8 -15.97 3.95 -1.48
C PRO A 8 -15.04 5.08 -1.95
N GLU A 9 -15.60 6.21 -2.35
CA GLU A 9 -14.83 7.37 -2.83
C GLU A 9 -14.19 8.17 -1.69
N ASN A 10 -14.70 8.01 -0.47
CA ASN A 10 -14.23 8.73 0.71
C ASN A 10 -14.45 7.96 2.03
N LYS A 11 -13.89 8.49 3.12
CA LYS A 11 -13.93 7.89 4.46
C LYS A 11 -15.35 7.79 5.04
N GLU A 12 -16.23 8.73 4.72
CA GLU A 12 -17.61 8.75 5.22
C GLU A 12 -18.41 7.61 4.58
N GLN A 13 -18.32 7.44 3.26
CA GLN A 13 -18.96 6.34 2.53
C GLN A 13 -18.50 4.98 3.03
N LEU A 14 -17.18 4.81 3.25
CA LEU A 14 -16.63 3.57 3.82
C LEU A 14 -17.21 3.27 5.20
N THR A 15 -17.31 4.29 6.06
CA THR A 15 -17.83 4.15 7.43
C THR A 15 -19.31 3.78 7.43
N ALA A 16 -20.10 4.43 6.57
CA ALA A 16 -21.52 4.10 6.39
C ALA A 16 -21.70 2.65 5.91
N LEU A 17 -20.92 2.22 4.90
CA LEU A 17 -20.97 0.87 4.38
C LEU A 17 -20.65 -0.18 5.45
N ILE A 18 -19.54 0.00 6.19
CA ILE A 18 -19.15 -0.89 7.29
C ILE A 18 -20.27 -1.00 8.33
N THR A 19 -20.94 0.11 8.64
CA THR A 19 -22.02 0.15 9.62
C THR A 19 -23.23 -0.66 9.16
N VAL A 20 -23.63 -0.48 7.89
CA VAL A 20 -24.73 -1.24 7.29
C VAL A 20 -24.40 -2.74 7.24
N MET A 21 -23.21 -3.10 6.77
CA MET A 21 -22.78 -4.51 6.70
C MET A 21 -22.79 -5.18 8.07
N LYS A 22 -22.29 -4.50 9.12
CA LYS A 22 -22.34 -4.97 10.50
C LYS A 22 -23.77 -5.13 11.00
N ALA A 23 -24.64 -4.16 10.76
CA ALA A 23 -26.06 -4.21 11.18
C ALA A 23 -26.80 -5.39 10.55
N MET A 24 -26.50 -5.69 9.28
CA MET A 24 -27.06 -6.83 8.55
C MET A 24 -26.38 -8.16 8.86
N LYS A 25 -25.37 -8.17 9.75
CA LYS A 25 -24.55 -9.35 10.08
C LYS A 25 -23.91 -10.00 8.84
N ILE A 26 -23.57 -9.19 7.84
CA ILE A 26 -22.86 -9.63 6.65
C ILE A 26 -21.37 -9.71 7.00
N THR A 27 -20.75 -10.87 6.76
CA THR A 27 -19.30 -11.03 6.89
C THR A 27 -18.60 -10.34 5.72
N PHE A 28 -17.57 -9.56 6.01
CA PHE A 28 -16.77 -8.87 5.00
C PHE A 28 -15.28 -9.00 5.32
N GLU A 29 -14.46 -8.99 4.28
CA GLU A 29 -13.00 -8.94 4.39
C GLU A 29 -12.52 -7.50 4.18
N GLN A 30 -11.85 -6.94 5.19
CA GLN A 30 -11.13 -5.69 5.01
C GLN A 30 -9.70 -6.02 4.61
N LYS A 31 -9.42 -5.98 3.31
CA LYS A 31 -8.04 -6.04 2.81
C LYS A 31 -7.35 -4.74 3.15
N SER A 32 -6.70 -4.71 4.31
CA SER A 32 -5.70 -3.70 4.64
C SER A 32 -4.40 -4.14 3.97
N GLU A 33 -3.96 -3.42 2.93
CA GLU A 33 -2.61 -3.56 2.41
C GLU A 33 -1.63 -2.96 3.44
N VAL A 34 -1.42 -3.67 4.55
CA VAL A 34 -0.37 -3.34 5.50
C VAL A 34 0.94 -3.81 4.88
N PHE A 35 1.68 -2.88 4.27
CA PHE A 35 3.04 -3.16 3.86
C PHE A 35 3.89 -3.48 5.09
N PRO A 36 4.81 -4.46 5.03
CA PRO A 36 5.75 -4.70 6.11
C PRO A 36 6.52 -3.42 6.48
N ASP A 37 6.82 -3.24 7.77
CA ASP A 37 7.49 -2.03 8.28
C ASP A 37 8.79 -1.70 7.55
N HIS A 38 9.56 -2.73 7.16
CA HIS A 38 10.80 -2.55 6.42
C HIS A 38 10.60 -1.96 5.03
N VAL A 39 9.48 -2.25 4.35
CA VAL A 39 9.12 -1.66 3.05
C VAL A 39 8.80 -0.18 3.23
N VAL A 40 7.94 0.15 4.20
CA VAL A 40 7.58 1.55 4.50
C VAL A 40 8.80 2.36 4.90
N LYS A 41 9.68 1.78 5.72
CA LYS A 41 10.94 2.41 6.14
C LYS A 41 11.88 2.62 4.95
N GLY A 42 12.06 1.63 4.09
CA GLY A 42 12.89 1.72 2.90
C GLY A 42 12.44 2.85 1.97
N ILE A 43 11.13 2.95 1.70
CA ILE A 43 10.57 4.04 0.87
C ILE A 43 10.85 5.41 1.50
N LYS A 44 10.61 5.59 2.81
CA LYS A 44 10.88 6.85 3.50
C LYS A 44 12.36 7.24 3.43
N GLU A 45 13.25 6.26 3.58
CA GLU A 45 14.69 6.47 3.48
C GLU A 45 15.10 6.87 2.07
N SER A 46 14.61 6.18 1.04
CA SER A 46 14.89 6.51 -0.37
C SER A 46 14.38 7.91 -0.75
N LEU A 47 13.22 8.33 -0.25
CA LEU A 47 12.73 9.70 -0.47
C LEU A 47 13.66 10.74 0.14
N LYS A 48 14.11 10.51 1.38
CA LYS A 48 15.08 11.39 2.04
C LYS A 48 16.42 11.44 1.29
N GLN A 49 16.93 10.30 0.83
CA GLN A 49 18.15 10.24 0.02
C GLN A 49 18.00 11.02 -1.28
N ALA A 50 16.83 10.97 -1.92
CA ALA A 50 16.55 11.75 -3.13
C ALA A 50 16.55 13.26 -2.86
N ASP A 51 15.91 13.71 -1.77
CA ASP A 51 15.91 15.12 -1.36
C ASP A 51 17.33 15.62 -1.03
N GLU A 52 18.18 14.75 -0.48
CA GLU A 52 19.59 15.02 -0.17
C GLU A 52 20.52 14.87 -1.40
N GLY A 53 19.99 14.53 -2.57
CA GLY A 53 20.77 14.33 -3.80
C GLY A 53 21.63 13.06 -3.82
N GLN A 54 21.43 12.14 -2.88
CA GLN A 54 22.11 10.84 -2.78
C GLN A 54 21.50 9.82 -3.75
N LEU A 55 21.53 10.14 -5.04
CA LEU A 55 20.92 9.33 -6.09
C LEU A 55 21.96 8.41 -6.74
N SER A 56 21.59 7.14 -6.89
CA SER A 56 22.35 6.18 -7.68
C SER A 56 21.75 6.10 -9.09
N PRO A 57 22.46 6.51 -10.16
CA PRO A 57 21.93 6.42 -11.51
C PRO A 57 21.74 4.96 -11.89
N TYR A 58 20.52 4.61 -12.30
CA TYR A 58 20.21 3.28 -12.79
C TYR A 58 20.83 3.09 -14.18
N LYS A 59 21.83 2.21 -14.26
CA LYS A 59 22.50 1.83 -15.51
C LYS A 59 22.13 0.42 -15.98
N GLY A 60 21.66 -0.42 -15.06
CA GLY A 60 21.17 -1.77 -15.35
C GLY A 60 21.10 -2.64 -14.09
N ILE A 61 20.47 -3.81 -14.20
CA ILE A 61 20.33 -4.76 -13.07
C ILE A 61 21.70 -5.26 -12.58
N LYS A 62 22.65 -5.50 -13.49
CA LYS A 62 24.01 -5.95 -13.13
C LYS A 62 24.75 -4.92 -12.27
N ASP A 63 24.67 -3.65 -12.66
CA ASP A 63 25.26 -2.53 -11.92
C ASP A 63 24.58 -2.34 -10.56
N MET A 64 23.26 -2.52 -10.50
CA MET A 64 22.50 -2.45 -9.24
C MET A 64 22.87 -3.57 -8.26
N LEU A 65 23.10 -4.78 -8.76
CA LEU A 65 23.43 -5.95 -7.94
C LEU A 65 24.93 -6.07 -7.64
N ASN A 66 25.76 -5.17 -8.19
CA ASN A 66 27.23 -5.21 -8.06
C ASN A 66 27.81 -6.58 -8.45
N ILE A 67 27.30 -7.17 -9.53
CA ILE A 67 27.77 -8.45 -10.08
C ILE A 67 28.61 -8.14 -11.32
N ALA A 68 29.88 -8.57 -11.28
CA ALA A 68 30.85 -8.45 -12.37
C ALA A 68 30.41 -9.21 -13.63
#